data_AF-A0A975FL53-F1
#
_entry.id   AF-A0A975FL53-F1
#
_cell.length_a   1.000
_cell.length_b   1.000
_cell.length_c   1.000
_cell.angle_alpha   90.00
_cell.angle_beta   90.00
_cell.angle_gamma   90.00
#
_symmetry.space_group_name_H-M   'P 1'
#
loop_
_entity.id
_entity.type
_entity.pdbx_description
1 polymer ?
#
loop_
_entity_poly.entity_id
_entity_poly.type
_entity_poly.pdbx_seq_one_letter_code
_entity_poly.pdbx_strand_id
1 'polypeptide(L)'
;MTMDASIVVAIIAGVVALGSALLAAHQARSARRAGRTEQLEAKLDQATEDRHLLYLWNRQLVDHIYRGLGPPPPAPPPGLFTND
;
A
#
# COMPACT_ATOMS: atom_id res chain seq x y z
N MET A 1 -33.29 -48.50 11.54
CA MET A 1 -32.34 -47.81 10.65
C MET A 1 -31.35 -47.07 11.56
N THR A 2 -30.32 -47.78 12.03
CA THR A 2 -29.28 -47.20 12.90
C THR A 2 -28.27 -46.51 12.01
N MET A 3 -28.10 -45.20 12.19
CA MET A 3 -27.06 -44.47 11.47
C MET A 3 -25.69 -44.98 11.94
N ASP A 4 -24.83 -45.37 11.00
CA ASP A 4 -23.52 -45.92 11.31
C ASP A 4 -22.63 -44.86 11.96
N ALA A 5 -21.96 -45.18 13.06
CA ALA A 5 -21.11 -44.23 13.80
C ALA A 5 -20.02 -43.61 12.90
N SER A 6 -19.57 -44.35 11.90
CA SER A 6 -18.66 -43.91 10.84
C SER A 6 -19.20 -42.73 10.04
N ILE A 7 -20.51 -42.70 9.74
CA ILE A 7 -21.15 -41.60 9.01
C ILE A 7 -21.18 -40.33 9.88
N VAL A 8 -21.49 -40.45 11.17
CA VAL A 8 -21.48 -39.32 12.12
C VAL A 8 -20.08 -38.71 12.21
N VAL A 9 -19.05 -39.55 12.38
CA VAL A 9 -17.65 -39.10 12.48
C VAL A 9 -17.19 -38.42 11.20
N ALA A 10 -17.54 -38.96 10.03
CA ALA A 10 -17.20 -38.36 8.74
C ALA A 10 -17.80 -36.97 8.55
N ILE A 11 -19.06 -36.77 8.98
CA ILE A 11 -19.73 -35.46 8.90
C ILE A 11 -19.03 -34.44 9.81
N ILE A 12 -18.75 -34.81 11.05
CA ILE A 12 -18.08 -33.92 12.01
C ILE A 12 -16.68 -33.55 11.49
N ALA A 13 -15.91 -34.53 11.03
CA ALA A 13 -14.59 -34.29 10.46
C ALA A 13 -14.64 -33.36 9.23
N GLY A 14 -15.63 -33.56 8.34
CA GLY A 14 -15.86 -32.72 7.18
C GLY A 14 -16.17 -31.26 7.54
N VAL A 15 -17.04 -31.04 8.53
CA VAL A 15 -17.40 -29.69 8.99
C VAL A 15 -16.20 -28.98 9.64
N VAL A 16 -15.42 -29.68 10.46
CA VAL A 16 -14.22 -29.13 11.10
C VAL A 16 -13.14 -28.79 10.05
N ALA A 17 -12.91 -29.67 9.07
CA ALA A 17 -11.97 -29.44 7.98
C ALA A 17 -12.35 -28.24 7.11
N LEU A 18 -13.63 -28.11 6.75
CA LEU A 18 -14.13 -26.97 5.98
C LEU A 18 -14.06 -25.65 6.78
N GLY A 19 -14.46 -25.69 8.06
CA GLY A 19 -14.41 -24.51 8.93
C GLY A 19 -12.99 -24.00 9.13
N SER A 20 -12.04 -24.89 9.42
CA SER A 20 -10.62 -24.55 9.58
C SER A 20 -10.00 -24.02 8.28
N ALA A 21 -10.32 -24.60 7.13
CA ALA A 21 -9.85 -24.11 5.83
C ALA A 21 -10.36 -22.69 5.51
N LEU A 22 -11.63 -22.40 5.82
CA LEU A 22 -12.21 -21.07 5.62
C LEU A 22 -11.58 -20.02 6.54
N LEU A 23 -11.38 -20.35 7.82
CA LEU A 23 -10.67 -19.48 8.76
C LEU A 23 -9.23 -19.22 8.32
N ALA A 24 -8.50 -20.24 7.91
CA ALA A 24 -7.13 -20.10 7.41
C ALA A 24 -7.08 -19.22 6.15
N ALA A 25 -8.01 -19.41 5.20
CA ALA A 25 -8.11 -18.57 4.01
C ALA A 25 -8.44 -17.11 4.34
N HIS A 26 -9.32 -16.87 5.32
CA HIS A 26 -9.65 -15.53 5.79
C HIS A 26 -8.44 -14.85 6.43
N GLN A 27 -7.74 -15.54 7.34
CA GLN A 27 -6.53 -15.02 7.99
C GLN A 27 -5.40 -14.74 7.00
N ALA A 28 -5.18 -15.63 6.02
CA ALA A 28 -4.20 -15.40 4.97
C ALA A 28 -4.53 -14.17 4.11
N ARG A 29 -5.82 -13.94 3.81
CA ARG A 29 -6.26 -12.75 3.08
C ARG A 29 -6.10 -11.48 3.91
N SER A 30 -6.43 -11.49 5.20
CA SER A 30 -6.26 -10.33 6.07
C SER A 30 -4.77 -9.97 6.24
N ALA A 31 -3.91 -10.96 6.44
CA ALA A 31 -2.46 -10.74 6.54
C ALA A 31 -1.88 -10.11 5.24
N ARG A 32 -2.29 -10.61 4.07
CA ARG A 32 -1.90 -10.02 2.78
C ARG A 32 -2.40 -8.59 2.61
N ARG A 33 -3.61 -8.29 3.08
CA ARG A 33 -4.17 -6.93 3.03
C ARG A 33 -3.39 -6.00 3.94
N ALA A 34 -3.07 -6.40 5.17
CA ALA A 34 -2.29 -5.61 6.12
C ALA A 34 -0.89 -5.27 5.57
N GLY A 35 -0.18 -6.26 5.01
CA GLY A 35 1.12 -5.99 4.38
C GLY A 35 1.02 -5.06 3.16
N ARG A 36 -0.10 -5.11 2.42
CA ARG A 36 -0.36 -4.20 1.30
C ARG A 36 -0.71 -2.79 1.77
N THR A 37 -1.43 -2.61 2.87
CA THR A 37 -1.76 -1.28 3.39
C THR A 37 -0.51 -0.56 3.87
N GLU A 38 0.37 -1.23 4.61
CA GLU A 38 1.65 -0.65 5.06
C GLU A 38 2.54 -0.22 3.87
N GLN A 39 2.61 -1.04 2.82
CA GLN A 39 3.34 -0.66 1.60
C GLN A 39 2.72 0.53 0.87
N LEU A 40 1.39 0.64 0.88
CA LEU A 40 0.68 1.76 0.26
C LEU A 40 0.85 3.05 1.06
N GLU A 41 0.84 2.95 2.39
CA GLU A 41 1.10 4.06 3.31
C GLU A 41 2.51 4.61 3.10
N ALA A 42 3.53 3.75 3.08
CA ALA A 42 4.91 4.17 2.82
C ALA A 42 5.08 4.86 1.45
N LYS A 43 4.41 4.34 0.40
CA LYS A 43 4.41 4.98 -0.93
C LYS A 43 3.69 6.32 -0.95
N LEU A 44 2.61 6.45 -0.17
CA LEU A 44 1.87 7.69 -0.06
C LEU A 44 2.69 8.76 0.65
N ASP A 45 3.39 8.39 1.72
CA ASP A 45 4.27 9.28 2.46
C ASP A 45 5.38 9.82 1.55
N GLN A 46 6.07 8.92 0.83
CA GLN A 46 7.09 9.30 -0.16
C GLN A 46 6.52 10.23 -1.24
N ALA A 47 5.37 9.89 -1.82
CA ALA A 47 4.74 10.73 -2.85
C ALA A 47 4.25 12.09 -2.32
N THR A 48 4.00 12.21 -1.01
CA THR A 48 3.62 13.47 -0.37
C THR A 48 4.83 14.36 -0.17
N GLU A 49 5.96 13.78 0.24
CA GLU A 49 7.25 14.47 0.34
C GLU A 49 7.73 14.99 -1.02
N ASP A 50 7.72 14.13 -2.05
CA ASP A 50 8.09 14.51 -3.42
C ASP A 50 7.22 15.67 -3.95
N ARG A 51 5.90 15.62 -3.69
CA ARG A 51 4.97 16.70 -4.06
C ARG A 51 5.28 18.01 -3.34
N HIS A 52 5.68 17.94 -2.08
CA HIS A 52 6.04 19.13 -1.32
C HIS A 52 7.29 19.80 -1.92
N LEU A 53 8.31 19.01 -2.24
CA LEU A 53 9.53 19.51 -2.88
C LEU A 53 9.25 20.11 -4.26
N LEU A 54 8.40 19.45 -5.07
CA LEU A 54 7.95 19.96 -6.37
C LEU A 54 7.22 21.30 -6.24
N TYR A 55 6.34 21.44 -5.25
CA TYR A 55 5.63 22.69 -5.00
C TYR A 55 6.61 23.82 -4.66
N LEU A 56 7.55 23.58 -3.75
CA LEU A 56 8.54 24.59 -3.35
C LEU A 56 9.43 25.02 -4.52
N TRP A 57 9.91 24.06 -5.32
CA TRP A 57 10.74 24.38 -6.48
C TRP A 57 9.95 25.14 -7.55
N ASN A 58 8.70 24.75 -7.84
CA ASN A 58 7.83 25.51 -8.73
C ASN A 58 7.58 26.93 -8.22
N ARG A 59 7.42 27.12 -6.91
CA ARG A 59 7.27 28.45 -6.33
C ARG A 59 8.52 29.31 -6.56
N GLN A 60 9.71 28.73 -6.39
CA GLN A 60 10.98 29.41 -6.67
C GLN A 60 11.14 29.76 -8.15
N LEU A 61 10.79 28.84 -9.06
CA LEU A 61 10.82 29.10 -10.50
C LEU A 61 9.91 30.26 -10.89
N VAL A 62 8.68 30.27 -10.38
CA VAL A 62 7.71 31.34 -10.63
C VAL A 62 8.22 32.68 -10.10
N ASP A 63 8.72 32.71 -8.86
CA ASP A 63 9.29 33.92 -8.26
C ASP A 63 10.51 34.43 -9.04
N HIS A 64 11.37 33.53 -9.52
CA HIS A 64 12.50 33.85 -10.38
C HIS A 64 12.08 34.53 -11.69
N ILE A 65 11.01 34.03 -12.33
CA ILE A 65 10.43 34.63 -13.54
C ILE A 65 9.88 36.02 -13.24
N TYR A 66 9.10 36.18 -12.17
CA TYR A 66 8.50 37.47 -11.81
C TYR A 66 9.55 38.54 -11.44
N ARG A 67 10.69 38.13 -10.88
CA ARG A 67 11.80 39.03 -10.58
C ARG A 67 12.65 39.39 -11.81
N GLY A 68 12.40 38.76 -12.96
CA GLY A 68 13.14 39.05 -14.19
C GLY A 68 14.61 38.69 -14.12
N LEU A 69 15.00 37.71 -13.29
CA LEU A 69 16.40 37.35 -13.03
C LEU A 69 17.11 36.72 -14.24
N GLY A 70 16.37 36.47 -15.33
CA GLY A 70 16.91 35.88 -16.55
C GLY A 70 17.42 34.44 -16.35
N PRO A 71 18.00 33.83 -17.37
CA PRO A 71 18.65 32.53 -17.23
C PRO A 71 19.95 32.62 -16.39
N PRO A 72 20.34 31.55 -15.67
CA PRO A 72 19.69 30.25 -15.56
C PRO A 72 18.60 30.20 -14.47
N PRO A 73 17.64 29.27 -14.57
CA PRO A 73 16.65 29.05 -13.52
C PRO A 73 17.29 28.48 -12.23
N PRO A 74 16.60 28.60 -11.08
CA PRO A 74 16.98 27.93 -9.84
C PRO A 74 17.11 26.42 -10.03
N ALA A 75 18.20 25.85 -9.51
CA ALA A 75 18.42 24.41 -9.55
C ALA A 75 17.36 23.65 -8.73
N PRO A 76 16.97 22.44 -9.15
CA PRO A 76 16.07 21.60 -8.37
C PRO A 76 16.71 21.20 -7.03
N PRO A 77 15.93 21.08 -5.94
CA PRO A 77 16.41 20.55 -4.69
C PRO A 77 16.91 19.09 -4.85
N PRO A 78 17.90 18.66 -4.04
CA PRO A 78 18.39 17.28 -4.07
C PRO A 78 17.26 16.27 -3.86
N GLY A 79 17.29 15.17 -4.61
CA GLY A 79 16.30 14.09 -4.47
C GLY A 79 14.99 14.30 -5.24
N LEU A 80 14.71 15.50 -5.75
CA LEU A 80 13.43 15.83 -6.40
C LEU A 80 13.04 14.87 -7.55
N PHE A 81 14.01 14.36 -8.29
CA PHE A 81 13.82 13.49 -9.45
C PHE A 81 14.47 12.11 -9.27
N THR A 82 14.78 11.73 -8.03
CA THR A 82 15.48 10.47 -7.76
C THR A 82 14.52 9.28 -7.65
N ASN A 83 13.22 9.55 -7.49
CA ASN A 83 12.20 8.55 -7.20
C ASN A 83 11.24 8.24 -8.38
N ASP A 84 11.48 8.82 -9.57
CA ASP A 84 10.66 8.64 -10.80
C ASP A 84 10.93 7.33 -11.56
#